data_AF-A0A9D7ITJ4-F1
#
_entry.id   AF-A0A9D7ITJ4-F1
#
_cell.length_a   1.000
_cell.length_b   1.000
_cell.length_c   1.000
_cell.angle_alpha   90.00
_cell.angle_beta   90.00
_cell.angle_gamma   90.00
#
_symmetry.space_group_name_H-M   'P 1'
#
loop_
_entity.id
_entity.type
_entity.pdbx_description
1 polymer ?
#
loop_
_entity_poly.entity_id
_entity_poly.type
_entity_poly.pdbx_seq_one_letter_code
_entity_poly.pdbx_strand_id
1 'polypeptide(L)'
;MSAERRAHLVALREDIENFRKSMPAQYPYVHGVADREKPVDLPVSLRGSPTNLGDIVPRGFLSVLSRDDRLCFSQGSGRLELANEILRQPLAMRVIVNRIWKGHFGAGIVDTTSNFGFNGERPIHPQLLEYLADYFIKNGLSIKKLHREIMLSSVYQLSNEHVQANHDKDTANRLYWRANRRRMDAEQIRDSLLATSGALEKKMGGPSEVLTAQSTRRTLYGKVSRYKLDDYLQLFDFPSPNISAEQRYSTNVPLQRLFFMNSDFVQQQAELLAQKLEGEPTREARIQKAYRLIFGRAATAEEIKLGLEYVRSEPLKEYEERKKAEEEKKEKAGLEKEKGGRREKERNRKERPFGQAQRIICHCPVDARNDEYGSKRNDGRRRASCTRSQAR
;
A
#
# COMPACT_ATOMS: atom_id res chain seq x y z
N MET A 1 -10.90 17.50 -35.85
CA MET A 1 -12.05 17.94 -35.03
C MET A 1 -12.30 19.40 -35.36
N SER A 2 -13.47 19.75 -35.92
CA SER A 2 -13.82 21.15 -36.23
C SER A 2 -13.87 22.02 -34.98
N ALA A 3 -13.61 23.32 -35.12
CA ALA A 3 -13.63 24.28 -34.01
C ALA A 3 -15.00 24.30 -33.29
N GLU A 4 -16.08 24.21 -34.05
CA GLU A 4 -17.46 24.09 -33.54
C GLU A 4 -17.66 22.86 -32.65
N ARG A 5 -17.09 21.71 -33.04
CA ARG A 5 -17.21 20.48 -32.24
C ARG A 5 -16.41 20.55 -30.94
N ARG A 6 -15.32 21.33 -30.90
CA ARG A 6 -14.58 21.60 -29.65
C ARG A 6 -15.39 22.53 -28.74
N ALA A 7 -15.98 23.60 -29.28
CA ALA A 7 -16.83 24.52 -28.52
C ALA A 7 -18.05 23.81 -27.93
N HIS A 8 -18.72 22.96 -28.72
CA HIS A 8 -19.85 22.15 -28.26
C HIS A 8 -19.46 21.16 -27.13
N LEU A 9 -18.29 20.53 -27.22
CA LEU A 9 -17.81 19.65 -26.14
C LEU A 9 -17.44 20.40 -24.86
N VAL A 10 -16.98 21.65 -24.96
CA VAL A 10 -16.73 22.51 -23.79
C VAL A 10 -18.04 22.89 -23.13
N ALA A 11 -19.03 23.34 -23.91
CA ALA A 11 -20.36 23.68 -23.41
C ALA A 11 -21.02 22.47 -22.71
N LEU A 12 -21.00 21.28 -23.31
CA LEU A 12 -21.52 20.07 -22.64
C LEU A 12 -20.80 19.72 -21.34
N ARG A 13 -19.49 19.98 -21.23
CA ARG A 13 -18.75 19.73 -19.99
C ARG A 13 -19.16 20.72 -18.90
N GLU A 14 -19.31 21.99 -19.25
CA GLU A 14 -19.79 23.03 -18.33
C GLU A 14 -21.22 22.74 -17.87
N ASP A 15 -22.11 22.34 -18.77
CA ASP A 15 -23.47 21.92 -18.45
C ASP A 15 -23.47 20.71 -17.51
N ILE A 16 -22.66 19.68 -17.79
CA ILE A 16 -22.51 18.51 -16.90
C ILE A 16 -22.00 18.93 -15.52
N GLU A 17 -21.05 19.85 -15.42
CA GLU A 17 -20.59 20.36 -14.13
C GLU A 17 -21.67 21.15 -13.39
N ASN A 18 -22.43 21.98 -14.10
CA ASN A 18 -23.53 22.75 -13.53
C ASN A 18 -24.64 21.81 -13.02
N PHE A 19 -25.00 20.77 -13.79
CA PHE A 19 -25.93 19.73 -13.35
C PHE A 19 -25.39 18.90 -12.18
N ARG A 20 -24.07 18.65 -12.11
CA ARG A 20 -23.45 17.98 -10.97
C ARG A 20 -23.51 18.81 -9.69
N LYS A 21 -23.36 20.15 -9.80
CA LYS A 21 -23.45 21.07 -8.66
C LYS A 21 -24.90 21.29 -8.20
N SER A 22 -25.87 21.28 -9.11
CA SER A 22 -27.29 21.46 -8.80
C SER A 22 -28.00 20.18 -8.35
N MET A 23 -27.39 19.01 -8.56
CA MET A 23 -27.92 17.76 -8.02
C MET A 23 -27.98 17.82 -6.49
N PRO A 24 -29.11 17.40 -5.87
CA PRO A 24 -29.17 17.23 -4.43
C PRO A 24 -28.09 16.24 -3.98
N ALA A 25 -27.64 16.37 -2.74
CA ALA A 25 -26.69 15.43 -2.15
C ALA A 25 -27.18 13.99 -2.39
N GLN A 26 -26.33 13.13 -2.95
CA GLN A 26 -26.69 11.73 -3.19
C GLN A 26 -27.17 11.12 -1.87
N TYR A 27 -28.32 10.44 -1.92
CA TYR A 27 -28.77 9.67 -0.78
C TYR A 27 -27.68 8.67 -0.38
N PRO A 28 -27.39 8.49 0.91
CA PRO A 28 -26.48 7.47 1.34
C PRO A 28 -27.06 6.11 0.94
N TYR A 29 -26.48 5.48 -0.08
CA TYR A 29 -26.79 4.12 -0.48
C TYR A 29 -25.58 3.23 -0.20
N VAL A 30 -25.86 1.98 0.11
CA VAL A 30 -24.85 0.94 0.28
C VAL A 30 -25.05 -0.06 -0.85
N HIS A 31 -23.97 -0.48 -1.49
CA HIS A 31 -24.03 -1.62 -2.39
C HIS A 31 -24.37 -2.88 -1.56
N GLY A 32 -25.63 -3.30 -1.64
CA GLY A 32 -26.11 -4.55 -1.08
C GLY A 32 -26.12 -5.65 -2.11
N VAL A 33 -26.03 -6.89 -1.65
CA VAL A 33 -26.36 -8.07 -2.45
C VAL A 33 -27.67 -8.60 -1.90
N ALA A 34 -28.64 -8.85 -2.79
CA ALA A 34 -29.89 -9.51 -2.43
C ALA A 34 -29.93 -10.90 -3.08
N ASP A 35 -30.61 -11.83 -2.42
CA ASP A 35 -30.90 -13.12 -3.02
C ASP A 35 -31.90 -12.95 -4.17
N ARG A 36 -31.79 -13.81 -5.18
CA ARG A 36 -32.78 -13.89 -6.25
C ARG A 36 -34.06 -14.52 -5.68
N GLU A 37 -35.22 -14.11 -6.19
CA GLU A 37 -36.52 -14.67 -5.80
C GLU A 37 -36.57 -16.20 -5.95
N LYS A 38 -35.93 -16.72 -7.01
CA LYS A 38 -35.81 -18.16 -7.27
C LYS A 38 -34.33 -18.54 -7.32
N PRO A 39 -33.79 -19.11 -6.23
CA PRO A 39 -32.47 -19.72 -6.23
C PRO A 39 -32.41 -20.89 -7.21
N VAL A 40 -31.25 -21.12 -7.82
CA VAL A 40 -31.03 -22.21 -8.77
C VAL A 40 -29.84 -23.05 -8.34
N ASP A 41 -29.96 -24.36 -8.54
CA ASP A 41 -28.85 -25.28 -8.44
C ASP A 41 -28.02 -25.23 -9.73
N LEU A 42 -26.71 -25.40 -9.60
CA LEU A 42 -25.78 -25.24 -10.73
C LEU A 42 -25.24 -26.61 -11.19
N PRO A 43 -25.11 -26.82 -12.51
CA PRO A 43 -24.41 -27.99 -13.02
C PRO A 43 -22.91 -27.90 -12.74
N VAL A 44 -22.30 -29.05 -12.54
CA VAL A 44 -20.84 -29.13 -12.33
C VAL A 44 -20.12 -28.78 -13.63
N SER A 45 -19.22 -27.79 -13.58
CA SER A 45 -18.31 -27.50 -14.69
C SER A 45 -17.21 -28.57 -14.77
N LEU A 46 -17.33 -29.48 -15.72
CA LEU A 46 -16.38 -30.59 -15.88
C LEU A 46 -15.02 -30.03 -16.29
N ARG A 47 -13.99 -30.36 -15.50
CA ARG A 47 -12.61 -29.84 -15.65
C ARG A 47 -12.52 -28.31 -15.60
N GLY A 48 -13.47 -27.64 -14.93
CA GLY A 48 -13.50 -26.19 -14.80
C GLY A 48 -13.89 -25.44 -16.08
N SER A 49 -14.37 -26.13 -17.13
CA SER A 49 -14.85 -25.47 -18.33
C SER A 49 -16.28 -24.94 -18.12
N PRO A 50 -16.54 -23.64 -18.32
CA PRO A 50 -17.88 -23.07 -18.16
C PRO A 50 -18.86 -23.53 -19.25
N THR A 51 -18.36 -24.13 -20.34
CA THR A 51 -19.19 -24.62 -21.45
C THR A 51 -19.46 -26.12 -21.38
N ASN A 52 -18.63 -26.89 -20.66
CA ASN A 52 -18.81 -28.34 -20.50
C ASN A 52 -19.48 -28.64 -19.15
N LEU A 53 -20.80 -28.75 -19.17
CA LEU A 53 -21.62 -28.89 -17.98
C LEU A 53 -22.00 -30.37 -17.76
N GLY A 54 -21.80 -30.87 -16.55
CA GLY A 54 -22.26 -32.18 -16.10
C GLY A 54 -23.60 -32.09 -15.36
N ASP A 55 -23.84 -33.04 -14.46
CA ASP A 55 -25.08 -33.13 -13.70
C ASP A 55 -25.31 -31.91 -12.79
N ILE A 56 -26.59 -31.58 -12.59
CA ILE A 56 -27.02 -30.55 -11.65
C ILE A 56 -26.71 -31.03 -10.24
N VAL A 57 -25.96 -30.22 -9.49
CA VAL A 57 -25.64 -30.51 -8.09
C VAL A 57 -26.53 -29.65 -7.20
N PRO A 58 -27.34 -30.26 -6.31
CA PRO A 58 -28.13 -29.50 -5.37
C PRO A 58 -27.21 -28.71 -4.45
N ARG A 59 -27.62 -27.49 -4.12
CA ARG A 59 -26.94 -26.68 -3.10
C ARG A 59 -26.97 -27.44 -1.78
N GLY A 60 -25.83 -27.50 -1.11
CA GLY A 60 -25.69 -28.26 0.12
C GLY A 60 -24.29 -28.15 0.70
N PHE A 61 -24.08 -28.86 1.80
CA PHE A 61 -22.78 -28.96 2.44
C PHE A 61 -21.95 -30.14 1.92
N LEU A 62 -20.66 -30.13 2.23
CA LEU A 62 -19.75 -31.22 1.85
C LEU A 62 -20.10 -32.48 2.64
N SER A 63 -20.48 -33.56 1.94
CA SER A 63 -20.87 -34.83 2.55
C SER A 63 -19.77 -35.41 3.46
N VAL A 64 -18.49 -35.23 3.11
CA VAL A 64 -17.34 -35.70 3.91
C VAL A 64 -17.23 -35.02 5.29
N LEU A 65 -17.86 -33.85 5.46
CA LEU A 65 -17.88 -33.10 6.72
C LEU A 65 -19.28 -33.12 7.39
N SER A 66 -20.23 -33.84 6.82
CA SER A 66 -21.58 -34.03 7.35
C SER A 66 -21.68 -35.36 8.07
N ARG A 67 -22.49 -35.42 9.14
CA ARG A 67 -22.79 -36.68 9.84
C ARG A 67 -23.84 -37.52 9.11
N ASP A 68 -24.78 -36.85 8.44
CA ASP A 68 -25.86 -37.45 7.65
C ASP A 68 -25.53 -37.41 6.15
N ASP A 69 -26.28 -38.19 5.37
CA ASP A 69 -26.27 -38.08 3.90
C ASP A 69 -26.56 -36.63 3.47
N ARG A 70 -25.78 -36.18 2.48
CA ARG A 70 -25.71 -34.84 1.88
C ARG A 70 -26.78 -33.84 2.38
N LEU A 71 -26.37 -32.94 3.29
CA LEU A 71 -27.22 -31.85 3.76
C LEU A 71 -27.55 -30.88 2.60
N CYS A 72 -28.78 -30.90 2.11
CA CYS A 72 -29.26 -30.00 1.06
C CYS A 72 -29.81 -28.70 1.66
N PHE A 73 -29.52 -27.57 1.00
CA PHE A 73 -29.96 -26.24 1.38
C PHE A 73 -31.28 -25.89 0.72
N SER A 74 -32.21 -25.33 1.49
CA SER A 74 -33.58 -25.06 1.03
C SER A 74 -33.99 -23.59 1.20
N GLN A 75 -33.30 -22.83 2.05
CA GLN A 75 -33.69 -21.46 2.41
C GLN A 75 -32.87 -20.41 1.67
N GLY A 76 -33.55 -19.58 0.88
CA GLY A 76 -32.92 -18.51 0.10
C GLY A 76 -31.79 -19.04 -0.79
N SER A 77 -30.70 -18.31 -0.91
CA SER A 77 -29.51 -18.77 -1.66
C SER A 77 -28.80 -19.98 -1.05
N GLY A 78 -29.05 -20.33 0.22
CA GLY A 78 -28.30 -21.33 0.98
C GLY A 78 -26.97 -20.81 1.55
N ARG A 79 -26.61 -19.53 1.33
CA ARG A 79 -25.36 -18.95 1.86
C ARG A 79 -25.35 -18.86 3.38
N LEU A 80 -26.48 -18.52 3.99
CA LEU A 80 -26.61 -18.47 5.46
C LEU A 80 -26.54 -19.87 6.06
N GLU A 81 -27.20 -20.85 5.43
CA GLU A 81 -27.13 -22.26 5.82
C GLU A 81 -25.68 -22.76 5.74
N LEU A 82 -24.98 -22.49 4.63
CA LEU A 82 -23.56 -22.79 4.48
C LEU A 82 -22.70 -22.15 5.59
N ALA A 83 -22.93 -20.87 5.91
CA ALA A 83 -22.18 -20.18 6.96
C ALA A 83 -22.42 -20.83 8.34
N ASN A 84 -23.67 -21.17 8.66
CA ASN A 84 -24.01 -21.85 9.90
C ASN A 84 -23.39 -23.24 9.99
N GLU A 85 -23.38 -24.01 8.90
CA GLU A 85 -22.73 -25.32 8.87
C GLU A 85 -21.21 -25.22 9.02
N ILE A 86 -20.56 -24.23 8.39
CA ILE A 86 -19.13 -23.97 8.60
C ILE A 86 -18.84 -23.69 10.09
N LEU A 87 -19.69 -22.88 10.75
CA LEU A 87 -19.54 -22.59 12.17
C LEU A 87 -19.80 -23.79 13.08
N ARG A 88 -20.51 -24.83 12.63
CA ARG A 88 -20.67 -26.08 13.39
C ARG A 88 -19.41 -26.96 13.35
N GLN A 89 -18.51 -26.73 12.38
CA GLN A 89 -17.32 -27.54 12.22
C GLN A 89 -16.22 -27.16 13.24
N PRO A 90 -15.66 -28.13 13.99
CA PRO A 90 -14.55 -27.87 14.92
C PRO A 90 -13.32 -27.23 14.24
N LEU A 91 -13.09 -27.59 12.98
CA LEU A 91 -11.99 -27.04 12.18
C LEU A 91 -12.10 -25.52 12.02
N ALA A 92 -13.30 -24.99 11.79
CA ALA A 92 -13.52 -23.56 11.65
C ALA A 92 -13.16 -22.81 12.94
N MET A 93 -13.47 -23.40 14.10
CA MET A 93 -13.14 -22.85 15.42
C MET A 93 -11.64 -22.82 15.67
N ARG A 94 -10.93 -23.89 15.31
CA ARG A 94 -9.46 -23.94 15.39
C ARG A 94 -8.82 -22.88 14.50
N VAL A 95 -9.31 -22.71 13.26
CA VAL A 95 -8.78 -21.74 12.30
C VAL A 95 -8.95 -20.31 12.80
N ILE A 96 -10.15 -19.93 13.26
CA ILE A 96 -10.39 -18.56 13.75
C ILE A 96 -9.60 -18.24 15.01
N VAL A 97 -9.53 -19.18 15.96
CA VAL A 97 -8.71 -19.04 17.18
C VAL A 97 -7.23 -18.88 16.84
N ASN A 98 -6.70 -19.70 15.93
CA ASN A 98 -5.30 -19.60 15.50
C ASN A 98 -5.00 -18.26 14.83
N ARG A 99 -5.94 -17.71 14.05
CA ARG A 99 -5.80 -16.37 13.43
C ARG A 99 -5.81 -15.25 14.47
N ILE A 100 -6.67 -15.35 15.48
CA ILE A 100 -6.71 -14.38 16.59
C ILE A 100 -5.42 -14.45 17.41
N TRP A 101 -4.95 -15.66 17.72
CA TRP A 101 -3.66 -15.88 18.38
C TRP A 101 -2.50 -15.27 17.59
N LYS A 102 -2.43 -15.56 16.29
CA LYS A 102 -1.43 -14.96 15.39
C LYS A 102 -1.47 -13.43 15.42
N GLY A 103 -2.67 -12.84 15.46
CA GLY A 103 -2.84 -11.40 15.57
C GLY A 103 -2.23 -10.79 16.84
N HIS A 104 -2.04 -11.58 17.91
CA HIS A 104 -1.38 -11.16 19.15
C HIS A 104 0.12 -11.50 19.17
N PHE A 105 0.52 -12.69 18.74
CA PHE A 105 1.90 -13.18 18.87
C PHE A 105 2.75 -13.06 17.60
N GLY A 106 2.16 -12.68 16.46
CA GLY A 106 2.79 -12.60 15.14
C GLY A 106 2.85 -13.94 14.40
N ALA A 107 3.06 -15.02 15.13
CA ALA A 107 3.00 -16.41 14.66
C ALA A 107 1.77 -17.13 15.23
N GLY A 108 1.21 -18.05 14.45
CA GLY A 108 0.10 -18.90 14.91
C GLY A 108 0.59 -20.00 15.85
N ILE A 109 -0.34 -20.69 16.50
CA ILE A 109 -0.07 -22.01 17.11
C ILE A 109 0.20 -23.04 15.99
N VAL A 110 -0.51 -22.84 14.87
CA VAL A 110 -0.24 -23.45 13.56
C VAL A 110 0.23 -22.33 12.63
N ASP A 111 1.45 -22.43 12.10
CA ASP A 111 2.02 -21.35 11.28
C ASP A 111 1.27 -21.18 9.94
N THR A 112 0.78 -22.28 9.36
CA THR A 112 -0.05 -22.29 8.14
C THR A 112 -1.51 -21.91 8.45
N THR A 113 -1.80 -20.60 8.50
CA THR A 113 -3.11 -20.08 8.93
C THR A 113 -4.29 -20.47 8.05
N SER A 114 -4.07 -20.83 6.78
CA SER A 114 -5.15 -21.27 5.87
C SER A 114 -5.09 -22.75 5.51
N ASN A 115 -4.11 -23.51 6.00
CA ASN A 115 -3.98 -24.93 5.71
C ASN A 115 -3.75 -25.73 6.99
N PHE A 116 -4.80 -26.40 7.44
CA PHE A 116 -4.80 -27.33 8.58
C PHE A 116 -4.86 -28.80 8.11
N GLY A 117 -4.70 -29.04 6.80
CA GLY A 117 -4.69 -30.37 6.22
C GLY A 117 -3.33 -31.06 6.33
N PHE A 118 -3.18 -32.19 5.63
CA PHE A 118 -1.94 -32.98 5.65
C PHE A 118 -0.69 -32.21 5.22
N ASN A 119 -0.84 -31.29 4.25
CA ASN A 119 0.24 -30.43 3.76
C ASN A 119 0.46 -29.17 4.62
N GLY A 120 -0.33 -29.00 5.69
CA GLY A 120 -0.17 -27.91 6.66
C GLY A 120 0.81 -28.27 7.77
N GLU A 121 1.24 -27.26 8.53
CA GLU A 121 2.02 -27.50 9.73
C GLU A 121 1.15 -28.06 10.87
N ARG A 122 1.76 -28.89 11.72
CA ARG A 122 1.09 -29.38 12.92
C ARG A 122 1.12 -28.32 14.03
N PRO A 123 0.09 -28.26 14.88
CA PRO A 123 0.09 -27.33 16.01
C PRO A 123 1.24 -27.68 16.97
N ILE A 124 2.02 -26.66 17.34
CA ILE A 124 3.12 -26.80 18.32
C ILE A 124 2.54 -27.17 19.70
N HIS A 125 1.43 -26.52 20.06
CA HIS A 125 0.70 -26.74 21.30
C HIS A 125 -0.75 -27.15 21.01
N PRO A 126 -1.02 -28.44 20.68
CA PRO A 126 -2.36 -28.90 20.32
C PRO A 126 -3.37 -28.72 21.46
N GLN A 127 -2.97 -29.00 22.70
CA GLN A 127 -3.85 -28.88 23.87
C GLN A 127 -4.31 -27.42 24.10
N LEU A 128 -3.42 -26.45 23.86
CA LEU A 128 -3.75 -25.03 23.95
C LEU A 128 -4.75 -24.62 22.87
N LEU A 129 -4.56 -25.10 21.63
CA LEU A 129 -5.48 -24.83 20.54
C LEU A 129 -6.89 -25.38 20.84
N GLU A 130 -6.98 -26.63 21.34
CA GLU A 130 -8.26 -27.21 21.74
C GLU A 130 -8.90 -26.46 22.92
N TYR A 131 -8.11 -26.08 23.94
CA TYR A 131 -8.60 -25.28 25.07
C TYR A 131 -9.22 -23.96 24.61
N LEU A 132 -8.53 -23.21 23.75
CA LEU A 132 -9.01 -21.93 23.26
C LEU A 132 -10.22 -22.08 22.33
N ALA A 133 -10.27 -23.14 21.52
CA ALA A 133 -11.42 -23.46 20.67
C ALA A 133 -12.66 -23.80 21.50
N ASP A 134 -12.51 -24.64 22.52
CA ASP A 134 -13.59 -24.98 23.45
C ASP A 134 -14.06 -23.76 24.25
N TYR A 135 -13.13 -22.94 24.77
CA TYR A 135 -13.44 -21.67 25.42
C TYR A 135 -14.24 -20.75 24.50
N PHE A 136 -13.85 -20.65 23.22
CA PHE A 136 -14.52 -19.79 22.25
C PHE A 136 -15.98 -20.23 22.00
N ILE A 137 -16.22 -21.54 21.87
CA ILE A 137 -17.56 -22.12 21.73
C ILE A 137 -18.40 -21.88 22.99
N LYS A 138 -17.88 -22.25 24.17
CA LYS A 138 -18.58 -22.08 25.46
C LYS A 138 -18.95 -20.64 25.78
N ASN A 139 -18.19 -19.68 25.25
CA ASN A 139 -18.42 -18.25 25.45
C ASN A 139 -19.25 -17.58 24.36
N GLY A 140 -19.95 -18.36 23.52
CA GLY A 140 -20.88 -17.86 22.51
C GLY A 140 -20.17 -17.23 21.31
N LEU A 141 -18.99 -17.75 20.92
CA LEU A 141 -18.21 -17.27 19.78
C LEU A 141 -17.82 -15.79 19.88
N SER A 142 -17.68 -15.28 21.10
CA SER A 142 -17.34 -13.88 21.34
C SER A 142 -15.84 -13.62 21.14
N ILE A 143 -15.49 -12.99 20.02
CA ILE A 143 -14.10 -12.61 19.71
C ILE A 143 -13.51 -11.72 20.82
N LYS A 144 -14.30 -10.81 21.40
CA LYS A 144 -13.86 -9.93 22.49
C LYS A 144 -13.48 -10.71 23.76
N LYS A 145 -14.27 -11.73 24.15
CA LYS A 145 -13.96 -12.58 25.31
C LYS A 145 -12.72 -13.42 25.08
N LEU A 146 -12.52 -13.91 23.85
CA LEU A 146 -11.32 -14.65 23.47
C LEU A 146 -10.06 -13.76 23.50
N HIS A 147 -10.13 -12.53 22.99
CA HIS A 147 -9.01 -11.58 23.13
C HIS A 147 -8.68 -11.32 24.60
N ARG A 148 -9.70 -11.13 25.45
CA ARG A 148 -9.50 -10.92 26.89
C ARG A 148 -8.79 -12.10 27.54
N GLU A 149 -9.22 -13.33 27.26
CA GLU A 149 -8.60 -14.56 27.78
C GLU A 149 -7.11 -14.63 27.41
N ILE A 150 -6.79 -14.38 26.14
CA ILE A 150 -5.39 -14.38 25.68
C ILE A 150 -4.59 -13.27 26.36
N MET A 151 -5.14 -12.05 26.45
CA MET A 151 -4.43 -10.90 27.03
C MET A 151 -4.21 -10.99 28.55
N LEU A 152 -5.05 -11.75 29.25
CA LEU A 152 -4.90 -12.02 30.68
C LEU A 152 -3.96 -13.20 30.98
N SER A 153 -3.52 -13.93 29.96
CA SER A 153 -2.55 -15.03 30.14
C SER A 153 -1.17 -14.52 30.54
N SER A 154 -0.43 -15.34 31.29
CA SER A 154 0.98 -15.06 31.64
C SER A 154 1.85 -14.89 30.39
N VAL A 155 1.61 -15.71 29.36
CA VAL A 155 2.36 -15.71 28.09
C VAL A 155 2.24 -14.35 27.37
N TYR A 156 1.06 -13.74 27.36
CA TYR A 156 0.87 -12.43 26.75
C TYR A 156 1.60 -11.29 27.49
N GLN A 157 1.78 -11.46 28.81
CA GLN A 157 2.37 -10.45 29.70
C GLN A 157 3.89 -10.60 29.85
N LEU A 158 4.52 -11.56 29.17
CA LEU A 158 5.96 -11.76 29.20
C LEU A 158 6.72 -10.53 28.69
N SER A 159 7.91 -10.30 29.25
CA SER A 159 8.83 -9.28 28.74
C SER A 159 9.43 -9.70 27.39
N ASN A 160 10.04 -8.75 26.70
CA ASN A 160 10.82 -9.00 25.49
C ASN A 160 12.33 -9.09 25.79
N GLU A 161 12.68 -9.41 27.03
CA GLU A 161 14.08 -9.54 27.42
C GLU A 161 14.69 -10.78 26.77
N HIS A 162 15.96 -10.64 26.38
CA HIS A 162 16.70 -11.72 25.74
C HIS A 162 17.43 -12.54 26.79
N VAL A 163 17.08 -13.82 26.90
CA VAL A 163 17.74 -14.78 27.79
C VAL A 163 18.48 -15.79 26.92
N GLN A 164 19.82 -15.77 26.98
CA GLN A 164 20.66 -16.56 26.08
C GLN A 164 20.35 -18.06 26.16
N ALA A 165 20.20 -18.61 27.38
CA ALA A 165 19.91 -20.03 27.59
C ALA A 165 18.59 -20.50 26.96
N ASN A 166 17.59 -19.61 26.86
CA ASN A 166 16.32 -19.93 26.20
C ASN A 166 16.43 -19.76 24.69
N HIS A 167 17.13 -18.72 24.24
CA HIS A 167 17.40 -18.49 22.83
C HIS A 167 18.16 -19.65 22.18
N ASP A 168 19.15 -20.22 22.87
CA ASP A 168 19.94 -21.34 22.33
C ASP A 168 19.09 -22.62 22.15
N LYS A 169 18.00 -22.76 22.93
CA LYS A 169 17.04 -23.88 22.81
C LYS A 169 15.93 -23.60 21.80
N ASP A 170 15.47 -22.36 21.72
CA ASP A 170 14.36 -21.93 20.86
C ASP A 170 14.61 -20.50 20.35
N THR A 171 15.40 -20.43 19.28
CA THR A 171 15.77 -19.17 18.61
C THR A 171 14.56 -18.47 18.01
N ALA A 172 13.61 -19.23 17.47
CA ALA A 172 12.41 -18.75 16.81
C ALA A 172 11.27 -18.35 17.78
N ASN A 173 11.46 -18.59 19.09
CA ASN A 173 10.45 -18.33 20.13
C ASN A 173 9.11 -19.05 19.86
N ARG A 174 9.18 -20.30 19.36
CA ARG A 174 8.00 -21.16 19.11
C ARG A 174 7.33 -21.63 20.39
N LEU A 175 8.08 -21.68 21.50
CA LEU A 175 7.60 -22.07 22.82
C LEU A 175 7.13 -20.87 23.67
N TYR A 176 7.11 -19.66 23.08
CA TYR A 176 6.63 -18.43 23.71
C TYR A 176 7.28 -18.10 25.07
N TRP A 177 8.61 -18.15 25.14
CA TRP A 177 9.36 -17.80 26.36
C TRP A 177 9.58 -16.29 26.54
N ARG A 178 9.24 -15.48 25.52
CA ARG A 178 9.25 -14.01 25.57
C ARG A 178 8.18 -13.39 24.66
N ALA A 179 7.91 -12.10 24.81
CA ALA A 179 7.11 -11.34 23.86
C ALA A 179 7.86 -11.07 22.54
N ASN A 180 7.22 -11.30 21.40
CA ASN A 180 7.80 -11.04 20.08
C ASN A 180 7.75 -9.56 19.70
N ARG A 181 8.83 -9.04 19.11
CA ARG A 181 8.77 -7.76 18.38
C ARG A 181 7.99 -7.97 17.11
N ARG A 182 6.98 -7.15 16.89
CA ARG A 182 6.15 -7.20 15.70
C ARG A 182 6.37 -5.93 14.90
N ARG A 183 6.49 -6.09 13.60
CA ARG A 183 6.47 -4.98 12.69
C ARG A 183 5.06 -4.40 12.66
N MET A 184 4.96 -3.08 12.58
CA MET A 184 3.69 -2.40 12.37
C MET A 184 3.25 -2.55 10.92
N ASP A 185 1.95 -2.79 10.70
CA ASP A 185 1.33 -2.75 9.38
C ASP A 185 1.31 -1.33 8.80
N ALA A 186 1.14 -1.18 7.49
CA ALA A 186 1.04 0.13 6.82
C ALA A 186 0.05 1.08 7.53
N GLU A 187 -1.14 0.58 7.86
CA GLU A 187 -2.17 1.34 8.55
C GLU A 187 -1.74 1.74 9.97
N GLN A 188 -1.05 0.84 10.68
CA GLN A 188 -0.54 1.12 12.03
C GLN A 188 0.58 2.16 11.99
N ILE A 189 1.49 2.10 11.02
CA ILE A 189 2.57 3.08 10.84
C ILE A 189 1.98 4.47 10.64
N ARG A 190 1.07 4.62 9.66
CA ARG A 190 0.44 5.91 9.34
C ARG A 190 -0.42 6.43 10.49
N ASP A 191 -1.28 5.60 11.07
CA ASP A 191 -2.14 6.01 12.20
C ASP A 191 -1.30 6.38 13.43
N SER A 192 -0.15 5.74 13.67
CA SER A 192 0.75 6.07 14.78
C SER A 192 1.44 7.42 14.58
N LEU A 193 1.87 7.74 13.35
CA LEU A 193 2.44 9.06 13.03
C LEU A 193 1.41 10.18 13.24
N LEU A 194 0.17 9.98 12.79
CA LEU A 194 -0.93 10.92 13.00
C LEU A 194 -1.34 11.03 14.49
N ALA A 195 -1.32 9.92 15.22
CA ALA A 195 -1.69 9.91 16.64
C ALA A 195 -0.66 10.63 17.51
N THR A 196 0.63 10.42 17.24
CA THR A 196 1.74 11.04 17.99
C THR A 196 1.79 12.56 17.76
N SER A 197 1.65 13.00 16.50
CA SER A 197 1.55 14.42 16.15
C SER A 197 0.28 15.08 16.71
N GLY A 198 -0.80 14.31 16.89
CA GLY A 198 -2.11 14.81 17.31
C GLY A 198 -3.02 15.22 16.15
N ALA A 199 -2.60 14.98 14.91
CA ALA A 199 -3.39 15.25 13.72
C ALA A 199 -4.53 14.23 13.50
N LEU A 200 -4.49 13.07 14.15
CA LEU A 200 -5.40 11.95 13.85
C LEU A 200 -6.89 12.31 14.06
N GLU A 201 -7.65 12.31 12.97
CA GLU A 201 -9.11 12.42 13.03
C GLU A 201 -9.74 11.05 13.33
N LYS A 202 -10.52 10.97 14.44
CA LYS A 202 -11.16 9.74 14.92
C LYS A 202 -12.62 9.57 14.47
N LYS A 203 -13.09 10.38 13.51
CA LYS A 203 -14.45 10.33 13.01
C LYS A 203 -14.76 8.94 12.43
N MET A 204 -15.85 8.34 12.91
CA MET A 204 -16.32 7.03 12.47
C MET A 204 -17.32 7.16 11.32
N GLY A 205 -17.22 6.26 10.34
CA GLY A 205 -18.06 6.26 9.15
C GLY A 205 -17.70 7.37 8.16
N GLY A 206 -18.51 7.53 7.11
CA GLY A 206 -18.25 8.47 6.01
C GLY A 206 -17.49 7.83 4.82
N PRO A 207 -17.40 8.53 3.68
CA PRO A 207 -16.80 8.01 2.45
C PRO A 207 -15.31 7.73 2.61
N SER A 208 -14.72 6.86 1.78
CA SER A 208 -13.27 6.64 1.76
C SER A 208 -12.53 7.81 1.11
N GLU A 209 -11.30 8.08 1.56
CA GLU A 209 -10.46 9.18 1.08
C GLU A 209 -9.17 8.67 0.44
N VAL A 210 -8.62 9.40 -0.53
CA VAL A 210 -7.30 9.09 -1.09
C VAL A 210 -6.24 9.45 -0.06
N LEU A 211 -5.24 8.58 0.13
CA LEU A 211 -4.17 8.79 1.09
C LEU A 211 -3.16 9.79 0.55
N THR A 212 -3.33 11.06 0.90
CA THR A 212 -2.37 12.14 0.59
C THR A 212 -1.59 12.54 1.82
N ALA A 213 -0.58 13.42 1.69
CA ALA A 213 0.15 13.94 2.84
C ALA A 213 -0.76 14.72 3.81
N GLN A 214 -1.81 15.36 3.29
CA GLN A 214 -2.76 16.17 4.06
C GLN A 214 -3.90 15.35 4.68
N SER A 215 -4.06 14.08 4.31
CA SER A 215 -5.13 13.24 4.86
C SER A 215 -4.81 12.84 6.30
N THR A 216 -5.58 13.37 7.24
CA THR A 216 -5.42 13.16 8.70
C THR A 216 -6.33 12.07 9.26
N ARG A 217 -7.21 11.51 8.42
CA ARG A 217 -8.15 10.48 8.82
C ARG A 217 -7.48 9.13 8.95
N ARG A 218 -8.03 8.28 9.84
CA ARG A 218 -7.55 6.89 10.03
C ARG A 218 -7.41 6.17 8.69
N THR A 219 -6.28 5.48 8.51
CA THR A 219 -5.90 4.77 7.29
C THR A 219 -6.91 3.68 6.90
N LEU A 220 -7.68 3.17 7.86
CA LEU A 220 -8.83 2.28 7.62
C LEU A 220 -9.85 2.86 6.62
N TYR A 221 -9.98 4.19 6.57
CA TYR A 221 -10.85 4.91 5.63
C TYR A 221 -10.13 5.30 4.33
N GLY A 222 -8.88 4.85 4.14
CA GLY A 222 -8.14 5.00 2.90
C GLY A 222 -8.83 4.27 1.75
N LYS A 223 -8.86 4.90 0.58
CA LYS A 223 -9.45 4.34 -0.63
C LYS A 223 -8.55 3.25 -1.19
N VAL A 224 -9.02 2.01 -1.15
CA VAL A 224 -8.35 0.86 -1.78
C VAL A 224 -8.96 0.59 -3.15
N SER A 225 -8.16 0.70 -4.20
CA SER A 225 -8.56 0.35 -5.56
C SER A 225 -7.97 -0.98 -5.99
N ARG A 226 -8.80 -1.82 -6.60
CA ARG A 226 -8.38 -3.12 -7.18
C ARG A 226 -7.52 -2.98 -8.43
N TYR A 227 -7.59 -1.84 -9.11
CA TYR A 227 -6.84 -1.59 -10.34
C TYR A 227 -5.49 -0.93 -10.08
N LYS A 228 -5.46 0.09 -9.22
CA LYS A 228 -4.25 0.82 -8.84
C LYS A 228 -4.25 1.01 -7.33
N LEU A 229 -3.49 0.18 -6.61
CA LEU A 229 -3.29 0.33 -5.19
C LEU A 229 -2.54 1.65 -4.91
N ASP A 230 -2.76 2.23 -3.73
CA ASP A 230 -2.04 3.42 -3.30
C ASP A 230 -0.54 3.11 -3.10
N ASP A 231 0.33 4.02 -3.53
CA ASP A 231 1.78 3.82 -3.53
C ASP A 231 2.33 3.64 -2.10
N TYR A 232 1.74 4.31 -1.10
CA TYR A 232 2.11 4.13 0.31
C TYR A 232 1.74 2.74 0.80
N LEU A 233 0.52 2.30 0.53
CA LEU A 233 0.05 0.96 0.92
C LEU A 233 0.91 -0.12 0.26
N GLN A 234 1.24 0.03 -1.02
CA GLN A 234 2.11 -0.90 -1.73
C GLN A 234 3.53 -0.93 -1.14
N LEU A 235 4.10 0.24 -0.80
CA LEU A 235 5.44 0.33 -0.23
C LEU A 235 5.57 -0.37 1.12
N PHE A 236 4.51 -0.38 1.93
CA PHE A 236 4.46 -1.01 3.26
C PHE A 236 3.72 -2.35 3.25
N ASP A 237 3.88 -3.11 2.16
CA ASP A 237 3.47 -4.51 2.02
C ASP A 237 1.97 -4.77 2.26
N PHE A 238 1.11 -3.81 1.90
CA PHE A 238 -0.33 -4.04 1.92
C PHE A 238 -0.72 -5.17 0.94
N PRO A 239 -1.55 -6.13 1.37
CA PRO A 239 -1.90 -7.27 0.53
C PRO A 239 -2.67 -6.84 -0.71
N SER A 240 -2.39 -7.48 -1.84
CA SER A 240 -3.10 -7.18 -3.08
C SER A 240 -4.60 -7.43 -2.92
N PRO A 241 -5.47 -6.44 -3.23
CA PRO A 241 -6.91 -6.55 -3.05
C PRO A 241 -7.60 -7.50 -4.05
N ASN A 242 -6.83 -8.07 -5.00
CA ASN A 242 -7.31 -8.97 -6.04
C ASN A 242 -7.17 -10.45 -5.67
N ILE A 243 -6.39 -10.77 -4.64
CA ILE A 243 -6.11 -12.14 -4.22
C ILE A 243 -6.39 -12.29 -2.72
N SER A 244 -6.71 -13.51 -2.30
CA SER A 244 -6.78 -13.82 -0.87
C SER A 244 -5.35 -13.95 -0.33
N ALA A 245 -5.08 -13.30 0.80
CA ALA A 245 -3.81 -13.40 1.51
C ALA A 245 -4.06 -13.97 2.90
N GLU A 246 -3.38 -15.06 3.23
CA GLU A 246 -3.48 -15.70 4.55
C GLU A 246 -2.69 -14.98 5.64
N GLN A 247 -1.70 -14.19 5.23
CA GLN A 247 -0.84 -13.38 6.08
C GLN A 247 -0.28 -12.20 5.29
N ARG A 248 0.18 -11.19 6.02
CA ARG A 248 0.95 -10.08 5.45
C ARG A 248 2.42 -10.45 5.48
N TYR A 249 3.06 -10.44 4.33
CA TYR A 249 4.51 -10.59 4.24
C TYR A 249 5.15 -9.26 4.55
N SER A 250 6.15 -9.23 5.43
CA SER A 250 6.91 -8.02 5.69
C SER A 250 8.21 -8.04 4.92
N THR A 251 8.47 -7.01 4.13
CA THR A 251 9.77 -6.78 3.50
C THR A 251 10.55 -5.71 4.27
N ASN A 252 11.87 -5.72 4.11
CA ASN A 252 12.75 -4.67 4.63
C ASN A 252 13.52 -4.07 3.47
N VAL A 253 12.85 -3.21 2.70
CA VAL A 253 13.44 -2.58 1.52
C VAL A 253 13.97 -1.18 1.84
N PRO A 254 15.10 -0.76 1.23
CA PRO A 254 15.65 0.58 1.45
C PRO A 254 14.65 1.72 1.17
N LEU A 255 13.73 1.53 0.22
CA LEU A 255 12.68 2.51 -0.11
C LEU A 255 11.77 2.84 1.07
N GLN A 256 11.46 1.87 1.94
CA GLN A 256 10.65 2.11 3.14
C GLN A 256 11.40 3.01 4.13
N ARG A 257 12.73 2.89 4.23
CA ARG A 257 13.55 3.79 5.06
C ARG A 257 13.63 5.18 4.45
N LEU A 258 13.82 5.27 3.13
CA LEU A 258 13.85 6.54 2.40
C LEU A 258 12.52 7.29 2.49
N PHE A 259 11.39 6.59 2.60
CA PHE A 259 10.10 7.21 2.85
C PHE A 259 10.10 8.04 4.14
N PHE A 260 10.63 7.51 5.25
CA PHE A 260 10.68 8.25 6.52
C PHE A 260 11.61 9.47 6.48
N MET A 261 12.58 9.50 5.58
CA MET A 261 13.51 10.63 5.44
C MET A 261 13.00 11.71 4.48
N ASN A 262 12.27 11.32 3.44
CA ASN A 262 11.96 12.21 2.31
C ASN A 262 10.47 12.48 2.11
N SER A 263 9.57 11.78 2.81
CA SER A 263 8.14 11.96 2.59
C SER A 263 7.62 13.26 3.21
N ASP A 264 6.95 14.08 2.41
CA ASP A 264 6.23 15.28 2.87
C ASP A 264 5.26 14.98 4.02
N PHE A 265 4.61 13.81 3.98
CA PHE A 265 3.72 13.36 5.05
C PHE A 265 4.45 13.27 6.39
N VAL A 266 5.63 12.64 6.41
CA VAL A 266 6.41 12.43 7.63
C VAL A 266 6.97 13.77 8.14
N GLN A 267 7.42 14.65 7.24
CA GLN A 267 7.89 15.98 7.59
C GLN A 267 6.79 16.82 8.26
N GLN A 268 5.58 16.86 7.67
CA GLN A 268 4.43 17.55 8.27
C GLN A 268 4.08 17.00 9.66
N GLN A 269 4.10 15.68 9.85
CA GLN A 269 3.84 15.10 11.18
C GLN A 269 4.94 15.42 12.20
N ALA A 270 6.20 15.50 11.75
CA ALA A 270 7.32 15.88 12.60
C ALA A 270 7.23 17.34 13.06
N GLU A 271 6.82 18.26 12.18
CA GLU A 271 6.60 19.68 12.53
C GLU A 271 5.48 19.85 13.55
N LEU A 272 4.33 19.18 13.34
CA LEU A 272 3.21 19.21 14.29
C LEU A 272 3.61 18.65 15.65
N LEU A 273 4.41 17.57 15.65
CA LEU A 273 4.95 17.02 16.89
C LEU A 273 5.90 18.01 17.58
N ALA A 274 6.76 18.70 16.83
CA ALA A 274 7.68 19.71 17.39
C ALA A 274 6.92 20.87 18.03
N GLN A 275 5.90 21.42 17.36
CA GLN A 275 5.02 22.48 17.89
C GLN A 275 4.38 22.07 19.22
N LYS A 276 3.93 20.82 19.33
CA LYS A 276 3.33 20.27 20.57
C LYS A 276 4.32 20.18 21.74
N LEU A 277 5.62 20.10 21.45
CA LEU A 277 6.68 20.07 22.46
C LEU A 277 7.10 21.47 22.90
N GLU A 278 6.85 22.53 22.12
CA GLU A 278 7.31 23.90 22.43
C GLU A 278 6.77 24.43 23.77
N GLY A 279 5.60 23.98 24.20
CA GLY A 279 4.99 24.37 25.48
C GLY A 279 5.78 23.94 26.73
N GLU A 280 6.80 23.09 26.61
CA GLU A 280 7.66 22.73 27.74
C GLU A 280 8.83 23.71 27.92
N PRO A 281 9.16 24.10 29.17
CA PRO A 281 10.09 25.18 29.46
C PRO A 281 11.57 24.83 29.20
N THR A 282 11.95 23.56 29.38
CA THR A 282 13.34 23.10 29.23
C THR A 282 13.49 22.09 28.11
N ARG A 283 14.67 22.03 27.49
CA ARG A 283 14.96 21.08 26.40
C ARG A 283 14.89 19.63 26.89
N GLU A 284 15.29 19.39 28.13
CA GLU A 284 15.19 18.11 28.82
C GLU A 284 13.73 17.68 28.99
N ALA A 285 12.85 18.60 29.40
CA ALA A 285 11.42 18.33 29.53
C ALA A 285 10.78 18.04 28.16
N ARG A 286 11.20 18.75 27.10
CA ARG A 286 10.77 18.47 25.72
C ARG A 286 11.14 17.06 25.28
N ILE A 287 12.39 16.64 25.52
CA ILE A 287 12.86 15.29 25.19
C ILE A 287 12.06 14.26 26.01
N GLN A 288 11.88 14.46 27.31
CA GLN A 288 11.08 13.55 28.14
C GLN A 288 9.64 13.40 27.64
N LYS A 289 9.00 14.50 27.25
CA LYS A 289 7.66 14.48 26.67
C LYS A 289 7.61 13.77 25.33
N ALA A 290 8.60 13.99 24.46
CA ALA A 290 8.72 13.31 23.19
C ALA A 290 8.80 11.78 23.38
N TYR A 291 9.61 11.31 24.33
CA TYR A 291 9.72 9.89 24.64
C TYR A 291 8.42 9.28 25.16
N ARG A 292 7.69 10.00 26.03
CA ARG A 292 6.38 9.54 26.51
C ARG A 292 5.36 9.45 25.38
N LEU A 293 5.37 10.39 24.43
CA LEU A 293 4.45 10.40 23.31
C LEU A 293 4.76 9.31 22.27
N ILE A 294 6.04 9.14 21.92
CA ILE A 294 6.46 8.22 20.84
C ILE A 294 6.61 6.79 21.35
N PHE A 295 7.27 6.60 22.50
CA PHE A 295 7.65 5.28 23.03
C PHE A 295 6.77 4.81 24.19
N GLY A 296 5.90 5.68 24.74
CA GLY A 296 5.04 5.33 25.88
C GLY A 296 5.80 5.15 27.20
N ARG A 297 7.07 5.55 27.28
CA ARG A 297 7.92 5.46 28.49
C ARG A 297 8.71 6.74 28.71
N ALA A 298 9.26 6.91 29.91
CA ALA A 298 10.22 7.98 30.18
C ALA A 298 11.56 7.72 29.46
N ALA A 299 12.23 8.80 29.07
CA ALA A 299 13.59 8.74 28.56
C ALA A 299 14.57 8.42 29.71
N THR A 300 15.57 7.60 29.41
CA THR A 300 16.70 7.35 30.30
C THR A 300 17.68 8.55 30.31
N ALA A 301 18.58 8.60 31.29
CA ALA A 301 19.56 9.70 31.39
C ALA A 301 20.48 9.77 30.16
N GLU A 302 20.89 8.62 29.61
CA GLU A 302 21.69 8.54 28.39
C GLU A 302 20.94 9.05 27.17
N GLU A 303 19.66 8.70 27.03
CA GLU A 303 18.79 9.17 25.93
C GLU A 303 18.56 10.68 25.98
N ILE A 304 18.43 11.27 27.18
CA ILE A 304 18.36 12.73 27.33
C ILE A 304 19.66 13.37 26.87
N LYS A 305 20.81 12.85 27.30
CA LYS A 305 22.13 13.37 26.91
C LYS A 305 22.31 13.36 25.39
N LEU A 306 22.01 12.22 24.75
CA LEU A 306 22.07 12.09 23.28
C LEU A 306 21.09 13.03 22.58
N GLY A 307 19.88 13.18 23.10
CA GLY A 307 18.89 14.11 22.54
C GLY A 307 19.35 15.57 22.62
N LEU A 308 19.96 15.97 23.73
CA LEU A 308 20.51 17.32 23.89
C LEU A 308 21.69 17.57 22.94
N GLU A 309 22.57 16.58 22.76
CA GLU A 309 23.68 16.64 21.81
C GLU A 309 23.17 16.78 20.37
N TYR A 310 22.19 15.96 19.99
CA TYR A 310 21.57 16.02 18.67
C TYR A 310 20.95 17.39 18.36
N VAL A 311 20.17 17.95 19.30
CA VAL A 311 19.55 19.27 19.14
C VAL A 311 20.60 20.38 19.03
N ARG A 312 21.75 20.24 19.70
CA ARG A 312 22.86 21.20 19.56
C ARG A 312 23.57 21.09 18.22
N SER A 313 23.65 19.89 17.64
CA SER A 313 24.36 19.64 16.38
C SER A 313 23.60 20.11 15.11
N GLU A 314 22.36 20.62 15.23
CA GLU A 314 21.48 21.08 14.13
C GLU A 314 21.75 20.44 12.73
N PRO A 315 21.65 19.11 12.57
CA PRO A 315 22.11 18.43 11.34
C PRO A 315 21.33 18.84 10.07
N LEU A 316 20.10 19.34 10.25
CA LEU A 316 19.24 19.86 9.18
C LEU A 316 19.70 21.22 8.68
N LYS A 317 20.24 22.11 9.52
CA LYS A 317 20.86 23.36 9.04
C LYS A 317 22.11 23.05 8.24
N GLU A 318 22.96 22.12 8.70
CA GLU A 318 24.12 21.71 7.89
C GLU A 318 23.71 21.12 6.54
N TYR A 319 22.61 20.36 6.47
CA TYR A 319 22.10 19.84 5.20
C TYR A 319 21.51 20.92 4.31
N GLU A 320 20.69 21.83 4.85
CA GLU A 320 20.12 22.97 4.12
C GLU A 320 21.19 23.96 3.66
N GLU A 321 22.21 24.20 4.48
CA GLU A 321 23.39 25.02 4.15
C GLU A 321 24.23 24.35 3.07
N ARG A 322 24.45 23.02 3.13
CA ARG A 322 25.09 22.26 2.04
C ARG A 322 24.28 22.33 0.75
N LYS A 323 22.96 22.18 0.82
CA LYS A 323 22.06 22.23 -0.33
C LYS A 323 22.04 23.63 -0.97
N LYS A 324 21.92 24.68 -0.15
CA LYS A 324 22.04 26.08 -0.60
C LYS A 324 23.41 26.36 -1.23
N ALA A 325 24.49 25.86 -0.62
CA ALA A 325 25.83 26.00 -1.17
C ALA A 325 26.03 25.26 -2.51
N GLU A 326 25.37 24.12 -2.72
CA GLU A 326 25.36 23.41 -4.00
C GLU A 326 24.52 24.13 -5.08
N GLU A 327 23.38 24.70 -4.70
CA GLU A 327 22.53 25.51 -5.58
C GLU A 327 23.28 26.78 -6.02
N GLU A 328 23.94 27.49 -5.10
CA GLU A 328 24.79 28.65 -5.41
C GLU A 328 26.00 28.30 -6.29
N LYS A 329 26.61 27.12 -6.10
CA LYS A 329 27.70 26.63 -6.97
C LYS A 329 27.22 26.34 -8.39
N LYS A 330 26.02 25.75 -8.53
CA LYS A 330 25.41 25.49 -9.85
C LYS A 330 25.05 26.79 -10.57
N GLU A 331 24.54 27.78 -9.84
CA GLU A 331 24.22 29.10 -10.38
C GLU A 331 25.48 29.87 -10.82
N LYS A 332 26.55 29.85 -10.01
CA LYS A 332 27.86 30.44 -10.37
C LYS A 332 28.50 29.73 -11.57
N ALA A 333 28.44 28.40 -11.65
CA ALA A 333 28.94 27.64 -12.80
C ALA A 333 28.11 27.89 -14.08
N GLY A 334 26.80 28.15 -13.95
CA GLY A 334 25.95 28.59 -15.06
C GLY A 334 26.33 29.98 -15.58
N LEU A 335 26.53 30.94 -14.68
CA LEU A 335 26.96 32.31 -15.00
C LEU A 335 28.36 32.39 -15.60
N GLU A 336 29.29 31.52 -15.18
CA GLU A 336 30.63 31.44 -15.76
C GLU A 336 30.62 30.84 -17.18
N LYS A 337 29.78 29.84 -17.45
CA LYS A 337 29.58 29.31 -18.81
C LYS A 337 28.95 30.34 -19.75
N GLU A 338 28.02 31.16 -19.25
CA GLU A 338 27.42 32.25 -20.02
C GLU A 338 28.44 33.38 -20.32
N LYS A 339 29.28 33.74 -19.34
CA LYS A 339 30.38 34.71 -19.54
C LYS A 339 31.47 34.17 -20.47
N GLY A 340 31.78 32.87 -20.39
CA GLY A 340 32.70 32.19 -21.31
C GLY A 340 32.17 32.19 -22.75
N GLY A 341 30.91 31.84 -22.95
CA GLY A 341 30.25 31.87 -24.26
C GLY A 341 30.11 33.29 -24.84
N ARG A 342 29.95 34.32 -24.00
CA ARG A 342 29.99 35.74 -24.44
C ARG A 342 31.39 36.17 -24.87
N ARG A 343 32.42 35.81 -24.11
CA ARG A 343 33.83 36.10 -24.46
C ARG A 343 34.27 35.39 -25.74
N GLU A 344 33.83 34.15 -25.96
CA GLU A 344 34.11 33.39 -27.17
C GLU A 344 33.39 33.95 -28.40
N LYS A 345 32.13 34.39 -28.24
CA LYS A 345 31.40 35.13 -29.29
C LYS A 345 32.02 36.49 -29.61
N GLU A 346 32.54 37.22 -28.62
CA GLU A 346 33.26 38.49 -28.85
C GLU A 346 34.62 38.29 -29.52
N ARG A 347 35.34 37.21 -29.18
CA ARG A 347 36.62 36.84 -29.82
C ARG A 347 36.42 36.46 -31.29
N ASN A 348 35.41 35.64 -31.59
CA ASN A 348 35.00 35.30 -32.96
C ASN A 348 34.41 36.47 -33.76
N ARG A 349 34.05 37.58 -33.10
CA ARG A 349 33.60 38.81 -33.77
C ARG A 349 34.77 39.75 -34.11
N LYS A 350 35.88 39.67 -33.37
CA LYS A 350 37.11 40.43 -33.62
C LYS A 350 38.05 39.75 -34.64
N GLU A 351 37.91 38.44 -34.87
CA GLU A 351 38.76 37.67 -35.79
C GLU A 351 38.17 37.50 -37.22
N ARG A 352 37.17 38.29 -37.63
CA ARG A 352 36.72 38.30 -39.05
C ARG A 352 37.48 39.37 -39.85
N PRO A 353 38.29 39.01 -40.87
CA PRO A 353 38.90 39.98 -41.77
C PRO A 353 37.89 40.52 -42.79
N PHE A 354 38.06 41.78 -43.16
CA PHE A 354 37.42 42.46 -44.28
C PHE A 354 38.01 41.98 -45.63
N GLY A 355 37.16 41.53 -46.56
CA GLY A 355 37.48 41.32 -48.00
C GLY A 355 38.41 40.14 -48.31
N GLN A 356 38.35 39.42 -49.44
CA GLN A 356 37.81 39.75 -50.76
C GLN A 356 37.27 38.51 -51.49
N ALA A 357 36.45 38.81 -52.50
CA ALA A 357 35.79 37.93 -53.44
C ALA A 357 36.71 37.20 -54.43
N GLN A 358 36.23 36.08 -54.99
CA GLN A 358 35.89 35.95 -56.43
C GLN A 358 35.24 34.57 -56.72
N ARG A 359 33.96 34.58 -57.13
CA ARG A 359 33.42 34.36 -58.50
C ARG A 359 33.40 32.89 -58.94
N ILE A 360 32.20 32.29 -58.98
CA ILE A 360 31.74 31.46 -60.10
C ILE A 360 30.25 31.76 -60.41
N ILE A 361 30.07 32.51 -61.50
CA ILE A 361 29.10 32.43 -62.61
C ILE A 361 27.58 32.38 -62.32
N CYS A 362 26.90 33.40 -62.85
CA CYS A 362 25.46 33.58 -62.91
C CYS A 362 24.81 32.79 -64.07
N HIS A 363 23.63 32.23 -63.81
CA HIS A 363 22.57 32.08 -64.81
C HIS A 363 21.21 32.40 -64.15
N CYS A 364 20.59 33.49 -64.59
CA CYS A 364 19.18 33.82 -64.41
C CYS A 364 18.49 33.52 -65.75
N PRO A 365 17.24 33.03 -65.81
CA PRO A 365 16.08 33.94 -65.67
C PRO A 365 14.81 33.27 -65.05
N VAL A 366 13.98 34.00 -64.28
CA VAL A 366 12.65 34.57 -64.65
C VAL A 366 11.43 33.69 -64.31
N ASP A 367 10.58 34.30 -63.47
CA ASP A 367 9.11 34.28 -63.34
C ASP A 367 8.26 33.03 -63.05
N ALA A 368 7.33 33.31 -62.13
CA ALA A 368 5.89 33.01 -62.13
C ALA A 368 5.36 31.70 -61.53
N ARG A 369 4.67 31.91 -60.40
CA ARG A 369 3.28 31.54 -60.07
C ARG A 369 2.87 30.05 -60.03
N ASN A 370 2.16 29.79 -58.92
CA ASN A 370 0.94 29.03 -58.77
C ASN A 370 0.97 27.49 -58.70
N ASP A 371 0.40 27.05 -57.57
CA ASP A 371 -0.71 26.09 -57.46
C ASP A 371 -0.48 24.57 -57.52
N GLU A 372 -1.19 23.96 -56.57
CA GLU A 372 -1.88 22.67 -56.62
C GLU A 372 -1.16 21.34 -56.28
N TYR A 373 -1.58 20.81 -55.13
CA TYR A 373 -2.28 19.53 -54.96
C TYR A 373 -1.90 18.33 -55.87
N GLY A 374 -1.61 17.20 -55.22
CA GLY A 374 -2.42 16.00 -55.47
C GLY A 374 -1.71 14.71 -55.92
N SER A 375 -1.51 13.83 -54.94
CA SER A 375 -1.99 12.42 -54.95
C SER A 375 -1.26 11.31 -55.74
N LYS A 376 -1.38 10.11 -55.13
CA LYS A 376 -1.34 8.72 -55.66
C LYS A 376 0.05 8.09 -55.83
N ARG A 377 0.40 7.10 -54.97
CA ARG A 377 0.10 5.64 -55.07
C ARG A 377 0.73 4.99 -56.31
N ASN A 378 1.69 4.08 -56.13
CA ASN A 378 1.45 2.66 -56.43
C ASN A 378 2.55 1.69 -55.92
N ASP A 379 2.06 0.49 -55.66
CA ASP A 379 2.70 -0.78 -55.30
C ASP A 379 3.87 -1.24 -56.19
N GLY A 380 4.70 -2.12 -55.65
CA GLY A 380 5.61 -2.93 -56.48
C GLY A 380 6.62 -3.80 -55.74
N ARG A 381 6.18 -4.96 -55.24
CA ARG A 381 6.99 -6.08 -54.71
C ARG A 381 8.23 -6.41 -55.57
N ARG A 382 9.38 -6.70 -54.94
CA ARG A 382 10.28 -7.81 -55.32
C ARG A 382 10.98 -8.44 -54.11
N ARG A 383 10.96 -9.77 -54.10
CA ARG A 383 11.59 -10.71 -53.16
C ARG A 383 13.11 -10.78 -53.40
N ALA A 384 13.88 -11.04 -52.35
CA ALA A 384 15.06 -11.92 -52.43
C ALA A 384 15.39 -12.49 -51.03
N SER A 385 15.36 -13.80 -50.97
CA SER A 385 15.76 -14.70 -49.89
C SER A 385 17.28 -14.85 -49.80
N CYS A 386 17.84 -15.04 -48.60
CA CYS A 386 18.95 -15.97 -48.41
C CYS A 386 19.04 -16.46 -46.94
N THR A 387 19.04 -17.77 -46.78
CA THR A 387 19.13 -18.57 -45.55
C THR A 387 20.47 -19.29 -45.48
N ARG A 388 21.05 -19.43 -44.27
CA ARG A 388 21.85 -20.56 -43.70
C ARG A 388 22.87 -20.00 -42.69
N SER A 389 23.30 -20.66 -41.63
CA SER A 389 22.88 -21.81 -40.80
C SER A 389 24.02 -22.04 -39.79
N GLN A 390 23.70 -22.32 -38.51
CA GLN A 390 24.26 -23.38 -37.62
C GLN A 390 25.80 -23.60 -37.54
N ALA A 391 26.44 -23.99 -36.44
CA ALA A 391 26.06 -24.60 -35.16
C ALA A 391 27.28 -24.56 -34.20
N ARG A 392 27.04 -24.66 -32.90
CA ARG A 392 27.36 -25.84 -32.08
C ARG A 392 26.57 -25.81 -30.79
#